data_AF-V5GJS9-F1
#
_entry.id   AF-V5GJS9-F1
#
_cell.length_a   1.000
_cell.length_b   1.000
_cell.length_c   1.000
_cell.angle_alpha   90.00
_cell.angle_beta   90.00
_cell.angle_gamma   90.00
#
_symmetry.space_group_name_H-M   'P 1'
#
loop_
_entity.id
_entity.type
_entity.pdbx_description
1 polymer ?
#
loop_
_entity_poly.entity_id
_entity_poly.type
_entity_poly.pdbx_seq_one_letter_code
_entity_poly.pdbx_strand_id
1 'polypeptide(L)'
;LTEPTTDLENSNIILIGFSKGCVVLNQFLYEFHYFKTLKSDDSSLLRVISKVTDMFWLDGGHSGGKNTWITSRPLLETLTGLGIKIHIHVTPYQIQDDRRPWIKKEEKAFSDTLRRQGTAIDRTV
;
A
#
# COMPACT_ATOMS: atom_id res chain seq x y z
N LEU A 1 -1.96 36.06 -12.43
CA LEU A 1 -3.10 35.13 -12.48
C LEU A 1 -2.58 33.81 -11.96
N THR A 2 -2.98 33.40 -10.76
CA THR A 2 -2.64 32.07 -10.23
C THR A 2 -3.42 31.04 -11.02
N GLU A 3 -2.74 30.09 -11.66
CA GLU A 3 -3.33 28.87 -12.22
C GLU A 3 -4.29 28.26 -11.17
N PRO A 4 -5.50 27.81 -11.56
CA PRO A 4 -6.40 27.16 -10.62
C PRO A 4 -5.73 25.87 -10.12
N THR A 5 -5.21 25.91 -8.91
CA THR A 5 -4.71 24.72 -8.20
C THR A 5 -5.84 23.70 -8.17
N THR A 6 -5.60 22.54 -8.78
CA THR A 6 -6.62 21.48 -8.86
C THR A 6 -7.04 21.06 -7.46
N ASP A 7 -8.32 20.75 -7.26
CA ASP A 7 -8.92 20.37 -5.97
C ASP A 7 -8.15 19.24 -5.25
N LEU A 8 -7.46 18.41 -6.05
CA LEU A 8 -6.62 17.32 -5.58
C LEU A 8 -5.40 17.78 -4.75
N GLU A 9 -4.85 18.96 -5.01
CA GLU A 9 -3.69 19.47 -4.26
C GLU A 9 -4.04 19.91 -2.84
N ASN A 10 -5.32 20.20 -2.61
CA ASN A 10 -5.84 20.66 -1.33
C ASN A 10 -6.61 19.58 -0.55
N SER A 11 -6.85 18.43 -1.18
CA SER A 11 -7.63 17.33 -0.60
C SER A 11 -6.75 16.24 -0.01
N ASN A 12 -7.23 15.59 1.05
CA ASN A 12 -6.67 14.32 1.51
C ASN A 12 -7.08 13.21 0.55
N ILE A 13 -6.15 12.29 0.27
CA ILE A 13 -6.32 11.20 -0.68
C ILE A 13 -6.40 9.89 0.10
N ILE A 14 -7.42 9.10 -0.21
CA ILE A 14 -7.56 7.72 0.26
C ILE A 14 -7.43 6.81 -0.95
N LEU A 15 -6.48 5.87 -0.90
CA LEU A 15 -6.28 4.89 -1.97
C LEU A 15 -6.91 3.56 -1.58
N ILE A 16 -7.83 3.06 -2.40
CA ILE A 16 -8.53 1.80 -2.16
C ILE A 16 -8.28 0.87 -3.35
N GLY A 17 -7.63 -0.26 -3.09
CA GLY A 17 -7.38 -1.30 -4.06
C GLY A 17 -8.25 -2.51 -3.77
N PHE A 18 -9.09 -2.90 -4.74
CA PHE A 18 -9.85 -4.15 -4.69
C PHE A 18 -9.40 -5.10 -5.80
N SER A 19 -9.32 -6.40 -5.51
CA SER A 19 -8.94 -7.43 -6.49
C SER A 19 -7.57 -7.10 -7.12
N LYS A 20 -7.49 -6.86 -8.44
CA LYS A 20 -6.26 -6.44 -9.11
C LYS A 20 -5.82 -5.01 -8.75
N GLY A 21 -6.71 -4.19 -8.17
CA GLY A 21 -6.34 -2.88 -7.62
C GLY A 21 -5.27 -2.98 -6.52
N CYS A 22 -5.23 -4.08 -5.76
CA CYS A 22 -4.14 -4.33 -4.81
C CYS A 22 -2.77 -4.48 -5.49
N VAL A 23 -2.71 -4.99 -6.73
CA VAL A 23 -1.47 -5.05 -7.50
C VAL A 23 -0.99 -3.64 -7.86
N VAL A 24 -1.91 -2.73 -8.15
CA VAL A 24 -1.59 -1.32 -8.40
C VAL A 24 -1.10 -0.65 -7.12
N LEU A 25 -1.73 -0.90 -5.96
CA LEU A 25 -1.22 -0.42 -4.68
C LEU A 25 0.20 -0.95 -4.40
N ASN A 26 0.47 -2.21 -4.70
CA ASN A 26 1.81 -2.77 -4.57
C ASN A 26 2.82 -2.02 -5.46
N GLN A 27 2.45 -1.57 -6.65
CA GLN A 27 3.30 -0.74 -7.51
C GLN A 27 3.56 0.64 -6.89
N PHE A 28 2.54 1.27 -6.29
CA PHE A 28 2.75 2.52 -5.54
C PHE A 28 3.81 2.39 -4.46
N LEU A 29 3.91 1.24 -3.77
CA LEU A 29 4.96 1.03 -2.76
C LEU A 29 6.38 1.04 -3.37
N TYR A 30 6.55 0.48 -4.58
CA TYR A 30 7.83 0.57 -5.30
C TYR A 30 8.15 2.01 -5.69
N GLU A 31 7.17 2.73 -6.22
CA GLU A 31 7.31 4.13 -6.60
C GLU A 31 7.65 5.01 -5.38
N PHE A 32 6.92 4.86 -4.27
CA PHE A 32 7.20 5.59 -3.02
C PHE A 32 8.61 5.35 -2.53
N HIS A 33 9.08 4.10 -2.59
CA HIS A 33 10.45 3.76 -2.24
C HIS A 33 11.48 4.39 -3.18
N TYR A 34 11.24 4.33 -4.49
CA TYR A 34 12.08 4.96 -5.49
C TYR A 34 12.23 6.47 -5.22
N PHE A 35 11.12 7.19 -5.05
CA PHE A 35 11.12 8.63 -4.82
C PHE A 35 11.75 9.03 -3.48
N LYS A 36 11.56 8.23 -2.42
CA LYS A 36 12.18 8.51 -1.11
C LYS A 36 13.67 8.21 -1.05
N THR A 37 14.17 7.25 -1.82
CA THR A 37 15.58 6.82 -1.73
C THR A 37 16.50 7.55 -2.71
N LEU A 38 16.03 7.86 -3.92
CA LEU A 38 16.87 8.44 -4.97
C LEU A 38 16.83 9.98 -5.03
N LYS A 39 16.27 10.64 -4.02
CA LYS A 39 16.17 12.11 -3.92
C LYS A 39 15.67 12.74 -5.22
N SER A 40 14.51 12.29 -5.73
CA SER A 40 13.91 12.97 -6.86
C SER A 40 13.56 14.41 -6.46
N ASP A 41 14.04 15.39 -7.21
CA ASP A 41 13.66 16.80 -7.05
C ASP A 41 12.23 17.09 -7.55
N ASP A 42 11.46 16.06 -7.89
CA ASP A 42 10.05 16.19 -8.28
C ASP A 42 9.16 16.49 -7.07
N SER A 43 9.15 17.78 -6.72
CA SER A 43 8.32 18.34 -5.66
C SER A 43 6.82 18.13 -5.86
N SER A 44 6.37 17.91 -7.10
CA SER A 44 4.95 17.76 -7.41
C SER A 44 4.43 16.39 -6.96
N LEU A 45 5.21 15.33 -7.21
CA LEU A 45 4.83 13.98 -6.83
C LEU A 45 4.95 13.76 -5.32
N LEU A 46 6.01 14.28 -4.69
CA LEU A 46 6.14 14.27 -3.23
C LEU A 46 4.97 14.99 -2.54
N ARG A 47 4.47 16.08 -3.15
CA ARG A 47 3.27 16.77 -2.68
C ARG A 47 2.04 15.85 -2.74
N VAL A 48 1.81 15.15 -3.85
CA VAL A 48 0.68 14.20 -3.95
C VAL A 48 0.81 13.05 -2.94
N ILE A 49 2.00 12.45 -2.80
CA ILE A 49 2.23 11.37 -1.82
C ILE A 49 1.94 11.84 -0.40
N SER A 50 2.33 13.08 -0.05
CA SER A 50 2.07 13.66 1.28
C SER A 50 0.57 13.85 1.59
N LYS A 51 -0.30 13.81 0.58
CA LYS A 51 -1.75 13.89 0.75
C LYS A 51 -2.40 12.53 0.94
N VAL A 52 -1.70 11.43 0.67
CA VAL A 52 -2.24 10.08 0.91
C VAL A 52 -2.27 9.86 2.42
N THR A 53 -3.47 9.77 3.00
CA THR A 53 -3.64 9.56 4.45
C THR A 53 -3.89 8.11 4.80
N ASP A 54 -4.56 7.39 3.90
CA ASP A 54 -5.02 6.02 4.14
C ASP A 54 -4.87 5.16 2.88
N MET A 55 -4.50 3.89 3.06
CA MET A 55 -4.43 2.90 2.00
C MET A 55 -5.14 1.61 2.41
N PHE A 56 -6.02 1.11 1.53
CA PHE A 56 -6.85 -0.06 1.74
C PHE A 56 -6.53 -1.16 0.74
N TRP A 57 -6.11 -2.32 1.24
CA TRP A 57 -6.07 -3.56 0.45
C TRP A 57 -7.32 -4.38 0.74
N LEU A 58 -8.20 -4.49 -0.25
CA LEU A 58 -9.46 -5.22 -0.17
C LEU A 58 -9.40 -6.48 -1.04
N ASP A 59 -9.43 -7.66 -0.44
CA ASP A 59 -9.48 -8.96 -1.13
C ASP A 59 -8.53 -9.04 -2.35
N GLY A 60 -7.26 -8.71 -2.10
CA GLY A 60 -6.21 -8.66 -3.12
C GLY A 60 -6.08 -9.94 -3.94
N GLY A 61 -6.33 -9.84 -5.24
CA GLY A 61 -6.37 -10.99 -6.12
C GLY A 61 -5.44 -10.80 -7.31
N HIS A 62 -4.48 -11.71 -7.46
CA HIS A 62 -3.68 -11.82 -8.68
C HIS A 62 -3.61 -13.30 -9.11
N SER A 63 -3.63 -13.56 -10.41
CA SER A 63 -3.59 -14.92 -10.98
C SER A 63 -2.19 -15.56 -10.90
N GLY A 64 -1.17 -14.78 -10.51
CA GLY A 64 0.18 -15.28 -10.30
C GLY A 64 0.37 -15.99 -8.96
N GLY A 65 1.36 -16.87 -8.91
CA GLY A 65 1.67 -17.70 -7.73
C GLY A 65 2.44 -17.00 -6.59
N LYS A 66 2.66 -15.68 -6.67
CA LYS A 66 3.41 -14.88 -5.70
C LYS A 66 3.11 -13.38 -5.87
N ASN A 67 3.57 -12.57 -4.92
CA ASN A 67 3.49 -11.11 -4.93
C ASN A 67 2.04 -10.58 -4.89
N THR A 68 1.14 -11.32 -4.24
CA THR A 68 -0.19 -10.79 -3.91
C THR A 68 -0.06 -9.69 -2.86
N TRP A 69 0.86 -9.86 -1.91
CA TRP A 69 1.25 -8.85 -0.94
C TRP A 69 2.75 -8.57 -1.00
N ILE A 70 3.15 -7.33 -0.74
CA ILE A 70 4.56 -6.96 -0.65
C ILE A 70 5.16 -7.53 0.63
N THR A 71 6.28 -8.24 0.51
CA THR A 71 7.03 -8.78 1.67
C THR A 71 8.43 -8.19 1.78
N SER A 72 8.81 -7.31 0.86
CA SER A 72 10.11 -6.64 0.84
C SER A 72 10.23 -5.64 1.98
N ARG A 73 11.13 -5.92 2.92
CA ARG A 73 11.33 -5.09 4.13
C ARG A 73 11.65 -3.62 3.82
N PRO A 74 12.56 -3.25 2.89
CA PRO A 74 12.85 -1.85 2.58
C PRO A 74 11.64 -1.05 2.08
N LEU A 75 10.76 -1.69 1.29
CA LEU A 75 9.53 -1.06 0.81
C LEU A 75 8.59 -0.76 1.97
N LEU A 76 8.43 -1.72 2.91
CA LEU A 76 7.57 -1.56 4.08
C LEU A 76 8.14 -0.55 5.10
N GLU A 77 9.46 -0.44 5.21
CA GLU A 77 10.11 0.61 6.01
C GLU A 77 9.80 2.00 5.43
N THR A 78 9.83 2.12 4.10
CA THR A 78 9.44 3.38 3.47
C THR A 78 7.98 3.70 3.70
N LEU A 79 7.09 2.72 3.51
CA LEU A 79 5.65 2.90 3.76
C LEU A 79 5.38 3.32 5.21
N THR A 80 6.05 2.68 6.18
CA THR A 80 5.98 3.06 7.60
C THR A 80 6.40 4.51 7.82
N GLY A 81 7.53 4.92 7.21
CA GLY A 81 8.06 6.29 7.33
C GLY A 81 7.17 7.38 6.72
N LEU A 82 6.20 7.01 5.86
CA LEU A 82 5.23 7.95 5.29
C LEU A 82 4.08 8.28 6.25
N GLY A 83 3.88 7.50 7.32
CA GLY A 83 2.81 7.74 8.30
C GLY A 83 1.39 7.49 7.75
N ILE A 84 1.26 6.76 6.65
CA ILE A 84 -0.01 6.39 6.04
C ILE A 84 -0.70 5.32 6.90
N LYS A 85 -2.00 5.50 7.16
CA LYS A 85 -2.81 4.48 7.84
C LYS A 85 -3.09 3.31 6.91
N ILE A 86 -2.84 2.10 7.39
CA ILE A 86 -2.96 0.88 6.58
C ILE A 86 -4.18 0.09 7.00
N HIS A 87 -5.02 -0.25 6.02
CA HIS A 87 -6.24 -1.02 6.20
C HIS A 87 -6.16 -2.29 5.35
N ILE A 88 -6.29 -3.43 6.00
CA ILE A 88 -6.19 -4.76 5.40
C ILE A 88 -7.54 -5.44 5.57
N HIS A 89 -8.28 -5.62 4.47
CA HIS A 89 -9.53 -6.36 4.46
C HIS A 89 -9.35 -7.57 3.56
N VAL A 90 -9.44 -8.74 4.18
CA VAL A 90 -9.35 -10.03 3.48
C VAL A 90 -10.58 -10.84 3.84
N THR A 91 -10.91 -11.85 3.04
CA THR A 91 -12.01 -12.78 3.35
C THR A 91 -11.47 -14.17 3.65
N PRO A 92 -12.23 -15.02 4.37
CA PRO A 92 -11.91 -16.44 4.51
C PRO A 92 -11.65 -17.12 3.15
N TYR A 93 -12.42 -16.75 2.11
CA TYR A 93 -12.21 -17.25 0.75
C TYR A 93 -10.80 -16.96 0.21
N GLN A 94 -10.22 -15.81 0.55
CA GLN A 94 -8.90 -15.42 0.09
C GLN A 94 -7.77 -16.09 0.92
N ILE A 95 -7.86 -16.05 2.25
CA ILE A 95 -6.76 -16.46 3.14
C ILE A 95 -6.86 -17.92 3.64
N GLN A 96 -7.95 -18.64 3.35
CA GLN A 96 -8.12 -20.05 3.67
C GLN A 96 -8.14 -20.95 2.43
N ASP A 97 -7.76 -20.43 1.26
CA ASP A 97 -7.65 -21.25 0.04
C ASP A 97 -6.34 -22.07 0.02
N ASP A 98 -6.46 -23.37 0.26
CA ASP A 98 -5.37 -24.34 0.22
C ASP A 98 -4.68 -24.46 -1.15
N ARG A 99 -5.35 -24.04 -2.24
CA ARG A 99 -4.76 -23.99 -3.59
C ARG A 99 -3.86 -22.78 -3.78
N ARG A 100 -4.05 -21.73 -2.96
CA ARG A 100 -3.32 -20.46 -3.02
C ARG A 100 -2.70 -20.09 -1.67
N PRO A 101 -1.91 -20.98 -1.04
CA PRO A 101 -1.46 -20.81 0.34
C PRO A 101 -0.47 -19.65 0.52
N TRP A 102 0.15 -19.17 -0.57
CA TRP A 102 1.03 -18.01 -0.52
C TRP A 102 0.28 -16.74 -0.14
N ILE A 103 -1.00 -16.58 -0.47
CA ILE A 103 -1.75 -15.35 -0.18
C ILE A 103 -1.79 -15.10 1.32
N LYS A 104 -2.13 -16.13 2.11
CA LYS A 104 -2.12 -16.06 3.58
C LYS A 104 -0.71 -15.80 4.13
N LYS A 105 0.30 -16.47 3.57
CA LYS A 105 1.69 -16.32 4.03
C LYS A 105 2.22 -14.92 3.79
N GLU A 106 1.99 -14.38 2.59
CA GLU A 106 2.43 -13.05 2.19
C GLU A 106 1.66 -11.96 2.94
N GLU A 107 0.32 -12.09 3.09
CA GLU A 107 -0.48 -11.15 3.89
C GLU A 107 0.02 -11.09 5.32
N LYS A 108 0.24 -12.26 5.95
CA LYS A 108 0.78 -12.33 7.31
C LYS A 108 2.16 -11.68 7.40
N ALA A 109 3.05 -11.92 6.44
CA ALA A 109 4.38 -11.31 6.42
C ALA A 109 4.30 -9.79 6.27
N PHE A 110 3.40 -9.28 5.41
CA PHE A 110 3.13 -7.87 5.22
C PHE A 110 2.63 -7.22 6.53
N SER A 111 1.55 -7.75 7.11
CA SER A 111 0.93 -7.20 8.31
C SER A 111 1.82 -7.31 9.55
N ASP A 112 2.50 -8.44 9.75
CA ASP A 112 3.44 -8.60 10.87
C ASP A 112 4.64 -7.65 10.76
N THR A 113 5.16 -7.41 9.55
CA THR A 113 6.31 -6.52 9.35
C THR A 113 5.95 -5.07 9.64
N LEU A 114 4.83 -4.60 9.11
CA LEU A 114 4.34 -3.25 9.38
C LEU A 114 4.05 -3.04 10.87
N ARG A 115 3.44 -4.01 11.56
CA ARG A 115 3.22 -3.95 13.02
C ARG A 115 4.55 -3.86 13.79
N ARG A 116 5.54 -4.69 13.45
CA ARG A 116 6.87 -4.64 14.08
C ARG A 116 7.58 -3.31 13.86
N GLN A 117 7.31 -2.64 12.74
CA GLN A 117 7.87 -1.33 12.42
C GLN A 117 7.10 -0.17 13.06
N GLY A 118 6.02 -0.46 13.81
CA GLY A 118 5.24 0.56 14.54
C GLY A 118 4.11 1.18 13.72
N THR A 119 3.82 0.67 12.51
CA THR A 119 2.68 1.13 11.72
C THR A 119 1.36 0.69 12.35
N ALA A 120 0.43 1.63 12.50
CA ALA A 120 -0.94 1.32 12.88
C ALA A 120 -1.66 0.64 11.72
N ILE A 121 -2.16 -0.58 11.95
CA ILE A 121 -2.87 -1.37 10.95
C ILE A 121 -4.25 -1.76 11.49
N ASP A 122 -5.28 -1.40 10.74
CA ASP A 122 -6.61 -2.01 10.87
C ASP A 122 -6.68 -3.26 9.99
N ARG A 123 -7.07 -4.39 10.57
CA ARG A 123 -7.14 -5.67 9.85
C ARG A 123 -8.47 -6.35 10.13
N THR A 124 -9.26 -6.54 9.08
CA THR A 124 -10.56 -7.21 9.10
C THR A 124 -10.50 -8.49 8.25
N VAL A 125 -11.11 -9.57 8.76
CA VAL A 125 -11.28 -10.87 8.07
C VAL A 125 -12.76 -11.18 7.92
#